data_AF-A0AAV4JSV9-F1
#
_entry.id   AF-A0AAV4JSV9-F1
#
_cell.length_a   1.000
_cell.length_b   1.000
_cell.length_c   1.000
_cell.angle_alpha   90.00
_cell.angle_beta   90.00
_cell.angle_gamma   90.00
#
_symmetry.space_group_name_H-M   'P 1'
#
loop_
_entity.id
_entity.type
_entity.pdbx_description
1 polymer ?
#
loop_
_entity_poly.entity_id
_entity_poly.type
_entity_poly.pdbx_seq_one_letter_code
_entity_poly.pdbx_strand_id
1 'polypeptide(L)'
;MSSLGWTVEEDPFTDYTPYGPIAFSNVIATFNPSKAKRIVVACHYDSKYMPGPTPFVGATDSAVPCAIMIDSARRINQIATDAQANHLSDFSFQFIFFDGEEAFYRWTSYDSLYGSRHLAERWSNIADRNDVAAVDNIQNIDVFILLDLIGTVDTQFANHFANTSAHFNSLVDIEQCLRESGYLTSMLRSTLFRPYGRPSPVQDDHIPFLHRGVPVVHLISTPFPSVWHTTRDDLQHLDVNTVDDFSRIFRVYLASLLIGI
;
A
#
# COMPACT_ATOMS: atom_id res chain seq x y z
N MET A 1 -2.11 13.02 -8.18
CA MET A 1 -3.33 12.99 -7.36
C MET A 1 -4.10 14.31 -7.38
N SER A 2 -3.46 15.48 -7.20
CA SER A 2 -4.17 16.77 -7.19
C SER A 2 -4.97 17.07 -8.46
N SER A 3 -4.46 16.64 -9.64
CA SER A 3 -5.18 16.74 -10.92
C SER A 3 -6.46 15.90 -10.98
N LEU A 4 -6.64 14.95 -10.05
CA LEU A 4 -7.86 14.15 -9.87
C LEU A 4 -8.79 14.78 -8.83
N GLY A 5 -8.47 15.95 -8.27
CA GLY A 5 -9.27 16.61 -7.24
C GLY A 5 -9.11 16.05 -5.83
N TRP A 6 -8.08 15.23 -5.58
CA TRP A 6 -7.75 14.76 -4.23
C TRP A 6 -7.02 15.85 -3.45
N THR A 7 -7.22 15.90 -2.14
CA THR A 7 -6.42 16.76 -1.25
C THR A 7 -5.08 16.10 -1.02
N VAL A 8 -3.99 16.77 -1.39
CA VAL A 8 -2.63 16.26 -1.22
C VAL A 8 -1.89 17.09 -0.20
N GLU A 9 -1.34 16.43 0.82
CA GLU A 9 -0.46 16.99 1.83
C GLU A 9 0.92 16.31 1.72
N GLU A 10 1.97 17.09 1.97
CA GLU A 10 3.31 16.58 2.23
C GLU A 10 3.59 16.66 3.73
N ASP A 11 4.26 15.64 4.27
CA ASP A 11 4.73 15.57 5.66
C ASP A 11 6.26 15.62 5.68
N PRO A 12 6.88 16.81 5.49
CA PRO A 12 8.31 16.95 5.46
C PRO A 12 8.92 16.93 6.87
N PHE A 13 10.03 16.22 7.03
CA PHE A 13 10.81 16.20 8.26
C PHE A 13 12.30 15.93 7.97
N THR A 14 13.12 15.97 9.01
CA THR A 14 14.54 15.59 8.93
C THR A 14 14.83 14.60 10.04
N ASP A 15 15.48 13.49 9.71
CA ASP A 15 15.89 12.48 10.68
C ASP A 15 17.36 12.10 10.46
N TYR A 16 17.99 11.53 11.49
CA TYR A 16 19.37 11.09 11.44
C TYR A 16 19.48 9.68 10.87
N THR A 17 20.30 9.55 9.83
CA THR A 17 20.67 8.28 9.21
C THR A 17 22.11 7.91 9.58
N PRO A 18 22.58 6.69 9.29
CA PRO A 18 24.00 6.34 9.35
C PRO A 18 24.93 7.27 8.55
N TYR A 19 24.40 8.05 7.60
CA TYR A 19 25.14 9.02 6.78
C TYR A 19 24.90 10.48 7.18
N GLY A 20 24.26 10.72 8.33
CA GLY A 20 23.95 12.06 8.83
C GLY A 20 22.49 12.45 8.61
N PRO A 21 22.14 13.73 8.84
CA PRO A 21 20.76 14.20 8.72
C PRO A 21 20.31 14.20 7.26
N ILE A 22 19.16 13.58 6.99
CA ILE A 22 18.52 13.52 5.67
C ILE A 22 17.10 14.06 5.79
N ALA A 23 16.66 14.80 4.77
CA ALA A 23 15.28 15.26 4.66
C ALA A 23 14.42 14.17 4.02
N PHE A 24 13.25 13.94 4.61
CA PHE A 24 12.23 13.01 4.14
C PHE A 24 10.91 13.73 3.97
N SER A 25 10.01 13.24 3.12
CA SER A 25 8.67 13.78 2.96
C SER A 25 7.68 12.69 2.55
N ASN A 26 6.78 12.31 3.48
CA ASN A 26 5.67 11.44 3.09
C ASN A 26 4.67 12.23 2.24
N VAL A 27 4.03 11.57 1.27
CA VAL A 27 2.94 12.17 0.49
C VAL A 27 1.62 11.51 0.86
N ILE A 28 0.67 12.31 1.33
CA ILE A 28 -0.66 11.84 1.74
C ILE A 28 -1.71 12.44 0.81
N ALA A 29 -2.35 11.59 0.01
CA ALA A 29 -3.46 11.96 -0.86
C ALA A 29 -4.78 11.46 -0.28
N THR A 30 -5.66 12.37 0.12
CA THR A 30 -6.97 12.06 0.73
C THR A 30 -8.09 12.34 -0.26
N PHE A 31 -8.83 11.29 -0.64
CA PHE A 31 -10.14 11.43 -1.25
C PHE A 31 -11.10 12.04 -0.22
N ASN A 32 -12.14 12.77 -0.64
CA ASN A 32 -13.19 13.33 0.22
C ASN A 32 -12.76 13.66 1.69
N PRO A 33 -11.94 14.70 1.90
CA PRO A 33 -11.28 14.97 3.18
C PRO A 33 -12.23 15.37 4.32
N SER A 34 -13.52 15.58 4.07
CA SER A 34 -14.50 15.86 5.12
C SER A 34 -14.97 14.62 5.87
N LYS A 35 -14.65 13.41 5.37
CA LYS A 35 -14.96 12.16 6.05
C LYS A 35 -13.84 11.80 7.02
N ALA A 36 -14.19 11.57 8.28
CA ALA A 36 -13.24 11.22 9.33
C ALA A 36 -12.64 9.83 9.10
N LYS A 37 -13.48 8.80 8.93
CA LYS A 37 -13.04 7.41 8.79
C LYS A 37 -12.39 7.13 7.44
N ARG A 38 -11.26 6.43 7.47
CA ARG A 38 -10.38 6.23 6.30
C ARG A 38 -10.03 4.76 6.11
N ILE A 39 -10.08 4.34 4.85
CA ILE A 39 -9.34 3.18 4.37
C ILE A 39 -8.00 3.72 3.85
N VAL A 40 -6.92 3.30 4.49
CA VAL A 40 -5.57 3.68 4.07
C VAL A 40 -5.03 2.65 3.09
N VAL A 41 -4.52 3.11 1.96
CA VAL A 41 -3.73 2.31 1.02
C VAL A 41 -2.34 2.91 0.95
N ALA A 42 -1.29 2.11 1.12
CA ALA A 42 0.06 2.61 1.22
C ALA A 42 1.07 1.79 0.41
N CYS A 43 2.17 2.47 0.08
CA CYS A 43 3.44 1.90 -0.37
C CYS A 43 4.55 2.90 -0.01
N HIS A 44 5.81 2.54 -0.22
CA HIS A 44 6.91 3.49 -0.17
C HIS A 44 7.35 3.90 -1.58
N TYR A 45 7.88 5.12 -1.73
CA TYR A 45 8.33 5.64 -3.02
C TYR A 45 9.85 5.83 -3.12
N ASP A 46 10.56 5.78 -2.00
CA ASP A 46 12.01 5.73 -2.00
C ASP A 46 12.51 4.40 -2.57
N SER A 47 13.75 4.40 -3.03
CA SER A 47 14.43 3.20 -3.51
C SER A 47 15.69 2.97 -2.69
N LYS A 48 15.99 1.72 -2.36
CA LYS A 48 17.17 1.35 -1.58
C LYS A 48 18.45 2.01 -2.06
N TYR A 49 19.19 2.62 -1.14
CA TYR A 49 20.55 3.06 -1.43
C TYR A 49 21.49 1.85 -1.56
N MET A 50 21.85 1.52 -2.82
CA MET A 50 22.82 0.48 -3.13
C MET A 50 24.05 1.07 -3.83
N PRO A 51 25.20 1.19 -3.14
CA PRO A 51 26.40 1.71 -3.77
C PRO A 51 26.92 0.71 -4.82
N GLY A 52 27.18 1.21 -6.03
CA GLY A 52 27.69 0.38 -7.12
C GLY A 52 27.69 1.10 -8.46
N PRO A 53 28.29 0.49 -9.50
CA PRO A 53 28.32 1.07 -10.84
C PRO A 53 26.94 1.03 -11.53
N THR A 54 26.06 0.13 -11.12
CA THR A 54 24.69 0.01 -11.62
C THR A 54 23.73 0.52 -10.55
N PRO A 55 22.94 1.58 -10.83
CA PRO A 55 21.91 2.05 -9.91
C PRO A 55 20.87 0.97 -9.63
N PHE A 56 20.47 0.82 -8.37
CA PHE A 56 19.26 0.11 -8.00
C PHE A 56 18.05 1.03 -8.22
N VAL A 57 16.97 0.50 -8.78
CA VAL A 57 15.76 1.29 -9.10
C VAL A 57 14.51 0.80 -8.39
N GLY A 58 14.49 -0.42 -7.83
CA GLY A 58 13.36 -0.95 -7.07
C GLY A 58 12.07 -1.02 -7.89
N ALA A 59 12.07 -1.75 -9.01
CA ALA A 59 10.89 -1.84 -9.85
C ALA A 59 9.70 -2.48 -9.12
N THR A 60 9.93 -3.59 -8.40
CA THR A 60 8.93 -4.21 -7.51
C THR A 60 8.80 -3.53 -6.15
N ASP A 61 9.80 -2.70 -5.81
CA ASP A 61 10.20 -2.29 -4.46
C ASP A 61 10.46 -0.76 -4.38
N SER A 62 9.44 0.10 -4.49
CA SER A 62 8.01 -0.16 -4.66
C SER A 62 7.40 0.64 -5.83
N ALA A 63 8.12 0.76 -6.95
CA ALA A 63 7.66 1.54 -8.10
C ALA A 63 6.35 1.00 -8.71
N VAL A 64 6.18 -0.33 -8.80
CA VAL A 64 4.93 -0.96 -9.25
C VAL A 64 3.77 -0.71 -8.26
N PRO A 65 3.91 -0.95 -6.94
CA PRO A 65 2.93 -0.50 -5.94
C PRO A 65 2.51 0.96 -6.09
N CYS A 66 3.48 1.89 -6.23
CA CYS A 66 3.21 3.31 -6.47
C CYS A 66 2.33 3.53 -7.71
N ALA A 67 2.66 2.87 -8.83
CA ALA A 67 1.91 3.00 -10.08
C ALA A 67 0.48 2.43 -9.96
N ILE A 68 0.31 1.29 -9.28
CA ILE A 68 -1.00 0.67 -9.02
C ILE A 68 -1.89 1.60 -8.20
N MET A 69 -1.33 2.25 -7.17
CA MET A 69 -2.05 3.22 -6.36
C MET A 69 -2.48 4.43 -7.18
N ILE A 70 -1.58 5.01 -7.98
CA ILE A 70 -1.93 6.17 -8.83
C ILE A 70 -3.02 5.81 -9.85
N ASP A 71 -2.95 4.62 -10.47
CA ASP A 71 -3.99 4.14 -11.39
C ASP A 71 -5.33 3.88 -10.67
N SER A 72 -5.29 3.28 -9.49
CA SER A 72 -6.48 3.00 -8.69
C SER A 72 -7.23 4.27 -8.28
N ALA A 73 -6.52 5.34 -7.93
CA ALA A 73 -7.16 6.62 -7.61
C ALA A 73 -7.96 7.20 -8.79
N ARG A 74 -7.47 7.04 -10.03
CA ARG A 74 -8.24 7.44 -11.23
C ARG A 74 -9.55 6.68 -11.34
N ARG A 75 -9.57 5.39 -10.98
CA ARG A 75 -10.77 4.56 -11.00
C ARG A 75 -11.73 4.87 -9.86
N ILE A 76 -11.23 5.16 -8.67
CA ILE A 76 -12.03 5.63 -7.53
C ILE A 76 -12.83 6.88 -7.92
N ASN A 77 -12.21 7.86 -8.58
CA ASN A 77 -12.92 9.03 -9.09
C ASN A 77 -14.05 8.68 -10.06
N GLN A 78 -13.80 7.75 -10.99
CA GLN A 78 -14.81 7.32 -11.97
C GLN A 78 -15.99 6.66 -11.28
N ILE A 79 -15.72 5.68 -10.40
CA ILE A 79 -16.76 4.98 -9.64
C ILE A 79 -17.55 5.95 -8.78
N ALA A 80 -16.89 6.89 -8.10
CA ALA A 80 -17.57 7.89 -7.27
C ALA A 80 -18.43 8.88 -8.08
N THR A 81 -18.09 9.12 -9.35
CA THR A 81 -18.88 9.95 -10.25
C THR A 81 -20.11 9.19 -10.77
N ASP A 82 -19.93 7.91 -11.10
CA ASP A 82 -20.98 7.06 -11.66
C ASP A 82 -21.99 6.58 -10.59
N ALA A 83 -21.50 6.33 -9.37
CA ALA A 83 -22.35 6.03 -8.23
C ALA A 83 -23.11 7.29 -7.80
N GLN A 84 -24.44 7.20 -7.67
CA GLN A 84 -25.19 8.28 -7.01
C GLN A 84 -24.66 8.44 -5.58
N ALA A 85 -24.48 9.67 -5.11
CA ALA A 85 -23.81 9.99 -3.84
C ALA A 85 -24.33 9.20 -2.61
N ASN A 86 -25.59 8.74 -2.64
CA ASN A 86 -26.23 7.95 -1.58
C ASN A 86 -25.78 6.47 -1.52
N HIS A 87 -24.90 6.03 -2.42
CA HIS A 87 -24.39 4.65 -2.48
C HIS A 87 -22.89 4.55 -2.14
N LEU A 88 -22.25 5.66 -1.78
CA LEU A 88 -20.84 5.63 -1.34
C LEU A 88 -20.78 5.32 0.16
N SER A 89 -19.83 4.47 0.55
CA SER A 89 -19.57 4.11 1.93
C SER A 89 -19.22 5.36 2.75
N ASP A 90 -19.42 5.33 4.07
CA ASP A 90 -19.07 6.45 4.96
C ASP A 90 -17.56 6.67 5.11
N PHE A 91 -16.75 5.79 4.52
CA PHE A 91 -15.30 5.90 4.50
C PHE A 91 -14.82 6.82 3.39
N SER A 92 -13.62 7.36 3.59
CA SER A 92 -12.81 7.90 2.53
C SER A 92 -11.60 7.04 2.24
N PHE A 93 -11.02 7.19 1.05
CA PHE A 93 -9.69 6.65 0.77
C PHE A 93 -8.60 7.65 1.09
N GLN A 94 -7.53 7.16 1.70
CA GLN A 94 -6.31 7.93 1.90
C GLN A 94 -5.12 7.11 1.40
N PHE A 95 -4.42 7.65 0.41
CA PHE A 95 -3.29 7.00 -0.24
C PHE A 95 -2.00 7.62 0.29
N ILE A 96 -1.13 6.79 0.86
CA ILE A 96 0.13 7.24 1.47
C ILE A 96 1.30 6.68 0.69
N PHE A 97 2.21 7.56 0.28
CA PHE A 97 3.50 7.20 -0.30
C PHE A 97 4.56 7.56 0.73
N PHE A 98 5.06 6.56 1.45
CA PHE A 98 6.08 6.76 2.48
C PHE A 98 7.44 7.04 1.86
N ASP A 99 8.21 7.86 2.57
CA ASP A 99 9.61 8.12 2.27
C ASP A 99 10.52 7.42 3.29
N GLY A 100 11.68 6.96 2.84
CA GLY A 100 12.65 6.28 3.69
C GLY A 100 12.10 5.03 4.38
N GLU A 101 11.40 4.16 3.66
CA GLU A 101 11.16 2.79 4.16
C GLU A 101 12.52 2.10 4.37
N GLU A 102 13.40 2.29 3.39
CA GLU A 102 14.61 1.52 3.27
C GLU A 102 15.70 1.90 4.27
N ALA A 103 16.48 0.89 4.66
CA ALA A 103 17.70 1.11 5.42
C ALA A 103 18.79 1.73 4.52
N PHE A 104 19.47 2.76 5.03
CA PHE A 104 20.63 3.35 4.36
C PHE A 104 21.86 2.45 4.44
N TYR A 105 22.06 1.74 5.56
CA TYR A 105 23.21 0.87 5.75
C TYR A 105 22.83 -0.54 6.21
N ARG A 106 22.15 -0.65 7.35
CA ARG A 106 21.73 -1.93 7.93
C ARG A 106 20.37 -1.76 8.58
N TRP A 107 19.43 -2.59 8.15
CA TRP A 107 18.09 -2.65 8.74
C TRP A 107 18.14 -2.81 10.26
N THR A 108 17.65 -1.80 10.96
CA THR A 108 17.49 -1.75 12.42
C THR A 108 16.29 -0.88 12.77
N SER A 109 15.86 -0.85 14.04
CA SER A 109 14.76 0.01 14.49
C SER A 109 14.98 1.52 14.31
N TYR A 110 16.20 1.95 13.96
CA TYR A 110 16.58 3.36 13.73
C TYR A 110 17.13 3.62 12.32
N ASP A 111 17.35 2.58 11.53
CA ASP A 111 17.81 2.63 10.13
C ASP A 111 16.86 1.82 9.26
N SER A 112 15.61 2.26 9.27
CA SER A 112 14.49 1.88 8.41
C SER A 112 13.24 2.64 8.83
N LEU A 113 12.19 2.57 8.02
CA LEU A 113 10.83 3.00 8.33
C LEU A 113 10.76 4.47 8.80
N TYR A 114 11.60 5.33 8.24
CA TYR A 114 11.71 6.73 8.63
C TYR A 114 10.37 7.45 8.50
N GLY A 115 9.78 7.38 7.31
CA GLY A 115 8.50 8.01 6.97
C GLY A 115 7.34 7.48 7.79
N SER A 116 7.17 6.16 7.85
CA SER A 116 6.07 5.53 8.57
C SER A 116 6.18 5.69 10.09
N ARG A 117 7.39 5.63 10.68
CA ARG A 117 7.59 5.95 12.11
C ARG A 117 7.18 7.39 12.41
N HIS A 118 7.61 8.34 11.60
CA HIS A 118 7.28 9.75 11.77
C HIS A 118 5.77 9.98 11.67
N LEU A 119 5.13 9.51 10.59
CA LEU A 119 3.71 9.77 10.34
C LEU A 119 2.81 9.10 11.38
N ALA A 120 3.11 7.85 11.77
CA ALA A 120 2.33 7.15 12.79
C ALA A 120 2.41 7.82 14.16
N GLU A 121 3.57 8.33 14.54
CA GLU A 121 3.74 9.15 15.76
C GLU A 121 2.96 10.45 15.65
N ARG A 122 3.10 11.19 14.55
CA ARG A 122 2.37 12.44 14.31
C ARG A 122 0.86 12.23 14.41
N TRP A 123 0.32 11.21 13.77
CA TRP A 123 -1.13 10.94 13.77
C TRP A 123 -1.69 10.36 15.05
N SER A 124 -0.83 9.88 15.95
CA SER A 124 -1.22 9.47 17.31
C SER A 124 -1.30 10.62 18.30
N ASN A 125 -0.89 11.83 17.89
CA ASN A 125 -0.81 13.00 18.75
C ASN A 125 -1.60 14.20 18.19
N ILE A 126 -2.38 14.00 17.12
CA ILE A 126 -3.16 15.06 16.48
C ILE A 126 -4.60 14.57 16.31
N ALA A 127 -5.53 15.25 16.98
CA ALA A 127 -6.96 15.05 16.82
C ALA A 127 -7.41 15.25 15.36
N ASP A 128 -8.29 14.36 14.88
CA ASP A 128 -8.97 14.51 13.61
C ASP A 128 -10.05 15.59 13.70
N ARG A 129 -9.88 16.66 12.91
CA ARG A 129 -10.80 17.79 12.89
C ARG A 129 -12.16 17.46 12.28
N ASN A 130 -12.25 16.38 11.52
CA ASN A 130 -13.49 15.93 10.91
C ASN A 130 -14.27 14.95 11.80
N ASP A 131 -13.69 14.53 12.94
CA ASP A 131 -14.33 13.62 13.87
C ASP A 131 -15.00 14.37 15.03
N VAL A 132 -16.28 14.07 15.26
CA VAL A 132 -17.07 14.71 16.32
C VAL A 132 -16.62 14.36 17.73
N ALA A 133 -16.00 13.21 17.92
CA ALA A 133 -15.43 12.77 19.20
C ALA A 133 -13.99 13.27 19.38
N ALA A 134 -13.41 13.95 18.38
CA ALA A 134 -12.05 14.49 18.39
C ALA A 134 -10.98 13.45 18.74
N VAL A 135 -11.19 12.20 18.29
CA VAL A 135 -10.17 11.14 18.38
C VAL A 135 -8.94 11.49 17.53
N ASP A 136 -7.79 10.90 17.84
CA ASP A 136 -6.58 11.12 17.05
C ASP A 136 -6.71 10.57 15.63
N ASN A 137 -6.02 11.18 14.67
CA ASN A 137 -6.08 10.80 13.26
C ASN A 137 -5.87 9.31 13.02
N ILE A 138 -4.99 8.68 13.80
CA ILE A 138 -4.68 7.26 13.66
C ILE A 138 -5.86 6.36 14.01
N GLN A 139 -6.73 6.80 14.92
CA GLN A 139 -7.89 6.02 15.39
C GLN A 139 -9.00 5.95 14.34
N ASN A 140 -8.97 6.84 13.35
CA ASN A 140 -9.92 6.86 12.23
C ASN A 140 -9.49 6.01 11.04
N ILE A 141 -8.37 5.28 11.14
CA ILE A 141 -7.97 4.29 10.14
C ILE A 141 -8.74 2.99 10.41
N ASP A 142 -9.70 2.69 9.55
CA ASP A 142 -10.52 1.47 9.64
C ASP A 142 -9.71 0.23 9.25
N VAL A 143 -8.94 0.35 8.17
CA VAL A 143 -7.97 -0.65 7.73
C VAL A 143 -6.81 0.04 7.01
N PHE A 144 -5.61 -0.48 7.22
CA PHE A 144 -4.37 -0.07 6.57
C PHE A 144 -3.91 -1.19 5.63
N ILE A 145 -3.94 -0.93 4.33
CA ILE A 145 -3.59 -1.88 3.28
C ILE A 145 -2.23 -1.46 2.70
N LEU A 146 -1.19 -2.26 2.94
CA LEU A 146 0.17 -1.98 2.47
C LEU A 146 0.50 -2.85 1.26
N LEU A 147 0.94 -2.23 0.17
CA LEU A 147 1.39 -2.90 -1.06
C LEU A 147 2.92 -2.83 -1.12
N ASP A 148 3.56 -3.99 -1.26
CA ASP A 148 5.01 -4.08 -1.34
C ASP A 148 5.48 -5.31 -2.15
N LEU A 149 6.65 -5.22 -2.78
CA LEU A 149 7.29 -6.29 -3.56
C LEU A 149 6.39 -6.96 -4.61
N ILE A 150 5.74 -6.15 -5.45
CA ILE A 150 4.76 -6.61 -6.45
C ILE A 150 5.33 -6.44 -7.84
N GLY A 151 5.24 -7.47 -8.70
CA GLY A 151 5.32 -7.27 -10.14
C GLY A 151 6.04 -8.34 -10.95
N THR A 152 6.66 -9.33 -10.32
CA THR A 152 7.32 -10.45 -10.99
C THR A 152 6.38 -11.64 -11.18
N VAL A 153 6.76 -12.59 -12.02
CA VAL A 153 5.95 -13.79 -12.29
C VAL A 153 5.74 -14.68 -11.04
N ASP A 154 6.63 -14.59 -10.06
CA ASP A 154 6.62 -15.35 -8.80
C ASP A 154 5.84 -14.66 -7.66
N THR A 155 5.25 -13.47 -7.90
CA THR A 155 4.45 -12.74 -6.91
C THR A 155 3.32 -13.60 -6.34
N GLN A 156 3.30 -13.77 -5.01
CA GLN A 156 2.30 -14.55 -4.28
C GLN A 156 1.99 -13.89 -2.94
N PHE A 157 0.71 -13.76 -2.59
CA PHE A 157 0.29 -13.17 -1.32
C PHE A 157 -0.23 -14.25 -0.37
N ALA A 158 0.04 -14.07 0.92
CA ALA A 158 -0.52 -14.89 1.99
C ALA A 158 -1.16 -14.00 3.06
N ASN A 159 -2.04 -14.56 3.88
CA ASN A 159 -2.67 -13.80 4.95
C ASN A 159 -1.71 -13.64 6.15
N HIS A 160 -1.25 -12.42 6.40
CA HIS A 160 -0.35 -12.09 7.51
C HIS A 160 -1.09 -11.85 8.85
N PHE A 161 -2.37 -11.47 8.82
CA PHE A 161 -3.09 -10.97 10.00
C PHE A 161 -4.48 -11.59 10.14
N ALA A 162 -4.69 -12.35 11.22
CA ALA A 162 -5.96 -13.05 11.45
C ALA A 162 -7.15 -12.09 11.59
N ASN A 163 -6.97 -10.93 12.23
CA ASN A 163 -8.03 -9.96 12.49
C ASN A 163 -8.54 -9.22 11.24
N THR A 164 -7.79 -9.26 10.13
CA THR A 164 -8.19 -8.66 8.84
C THR A 164 -8.41 -9.73 7.75
N SER A 165 -8.54 -11.01 8.14
CA SER A 165 -8.73 -12.13 7.20
C SER A 165 -9.91 -11.95 6.24
N ALA A 166 -10.96 -11.23 6.65
CA ALA A 166 -12.10 -10.94 5.77
C ALA A 166 -11.68 -10.15 4.51
N HIS A 167 -10.78 -9.19 4.66
CA HIS A 167 -10.22 -8.44 3.53
C HIS A 167 -9.39 -9.34 2.61
N PHE A 168 -8.53 -10.18 3.20
CA PHE A 168 -7.72 -11.12 2.42
C PHE A 168 -8.60 -12.13 1.67
N ASN A 169 -9.63 -12.68 2.31
CA ASN A 169 -10.56 -13.60 1.67
C ASN A 169 -11.37 -12.93 0.56
N SER A 170 -11.76 -11.66 0.72
CA SER A 170 -12.40 -10.90 -0.36
C SER A 170 -11.50 -10.82 -1.60
N LEU A 171 -10.18 -10.59 -1.43
CA LEU A 171 -9.23 -10.62 -2.53
C LEU A 171 -9.12 -12.00 -3.21
N VAL A 172 -9.16 -13.08 -2.42
CA VAL A 172 -9.20 -14.47 -2.92
C VAL A 172 -10.47 -14.71 -3.75
N ASP A 173 -11.63 -14.32 -3.24
CA ASP A 173 -12.93 -14.51 -3.91
C ASP A 173 -13.01 -13.69 -5.21
N ILE A 174 -12.50 -12.46 -5.19
CA ILE A 174 -12.42 -11.59 -6.37
C ILE A 174 -11.47 -12.18 -7.42
N GLU A 175 -10.30 -12.67 -7.01
CA GLU A 175 -9.39 -13.36 -7.93
C GLU A 175 -10.09 -14.54 -8.61
N GLN A 176 -10.77 -15.39 -7.83
CA GLN A 176 -11.49 -16.54 -8.36
C GLN A 176 -12.59 -16.11 -9.35
N CYS A 177 -13.41 -15.12 -8.98
CA CYS A 177 -14.49 -14.62 -9.83
C CYS A 177 -13.99 -14.04 -11.16
N LEU A 178 -12.96 -13.18 -11.11
CA LEU A 178 -12.36 -12.59 -12.30
C LEU A 178 -11.71 -13.65 -13.18
N ARG A 179 -11.09 -14.66 -12.57
CA ARG A 179 -10.52 -15.79 -13.27
C ARG A 179 -11.60 -16.58 -14.00
N GLU A 180 -12.62 -17.08 -13.31
CA GLU A 180 -13.71 -17.87 -13.89
C GLU A 180 -14.45 -17.11 -15.00
N SER A 181 -14.52 -15.79 -14.91
CA SER A 181 -15.12 -14.90 -15.90
C SER A 181 -14.21 -14.56 -17.09
N GLY A 182 -12.96 -15.03 -17.10
CA GLY A 182 -12.00 -14.78 -18.19
C GLY A 182 -11.44 -13.35 -18.22
N TYR A 183 -11.51 -12.62 -17.09
CA TYR A 183 -10.98 -11.27 -16.96
C TYR A 183 -9.52 -11.22 -16.48
N LEU A 184 -8.90 -12.35 -16.14
CA LEU A 184 -7.48 -12.42 -15.85
C LEU A 184 -6.70 -12.98 -17.04
N THR A 185 -5.50 -12.46 -17.26
CA THR A 185 -4.62 -12.84 -18.37
C THR A 185 -3.89 -14.15 -18.08
N SER A 186 -3.61 -14.44 -16.81
CA SER A 186 -2.79 -15.59 -16.38
C SER A 186 -3.61 -16.84 -16.03
N MET A 187 -4.60 -17.20 -16.86
CA MET A 187 -5.53 -18.32 -16.59
C MET A 187 -4.87 -19.69 -16.37
N LEU A 188 -3.65 -19.89 -16.88
CA LEU A 188 -2.87 -21.13 -16.71
C LEU A 188 -1.88 -21.09 -15.54
N ARG A 189 -1.64 -19.92 -14.94
CA ARG A 189 -0.71 -19.78 -13.80
C ARG A 189 -1.40 -20.12 -12.50
N SER A 190 -0.65 -20.27 -11.42
CA SER A 190 -1.26 -20.39 -10.11
C SER A 190 -1.90 -19.08 -9.67
N THR A 191 -2.82 -19.14 -8.70
CA THR A 191 -3.42 -17.93 -8.09
C THR A 191 -2.36 -17.09 -7.37
N LEU A 192 -2.56 -15.77 -7.37
CA LEU A 192 -1.76 -14.80 -6.62
C LEU A 192 -2.02 -14.93 -5.12
N PHE A 193 -3.29 -15.06 -4.71
CA PHE A 193 -3.66 -15.12 -3.29
C PHE A 193 -3.70 -16.57 -2.79
N ARG A 194 -2.95 -16.84 -1.71
CA ARG A 194 -2.77 -18.16 -1.08
C ARG A 194 -3.40 -18.18 0.32
N PRO A 195 -4.68 -18.57 0.46
CA PRO A 195 -5.39 -18.50 1.75
C PRO A 195 -4.81 -19.42 2.84
N TYR A 196 -4.07 -20.47 2.45
CA TYR A 196 -3.43 -21.41 3.38
C TYR A 196 -1.94 -21.15 3.61
N GLY A 197 -1.40 -20.06 3.04
CA GLY A 197 -0.02 -19.65 3.27
C GLY A 197 0.20 -19.27 4.74
N ARG A 198 1.35 -19.64 5.29
CA ARG A 198 1.81 -19.22 6.62
C ARG A 198 3.08 -18.40 6.45
N PRO A 199 2.96 -17.11 6.11
CA PRO A 199 4.14 -16.30 5.86
C PRO A 199 4.89 -16.07 7.18
N SER A 200 6.20 -15.89 7.10
CA SER A 200 6.96 -15.38 8.24
C SER A 200 6.63 -13.89 8.43
N PRO A 201 6.70 -13.37 9.67
CA PRO A 201 6.56 -11.94 9.88
C PRO A 201 7.59 -11.15 9.08
N VAL A 202 7.16 -10.03 8.51
CA VAL A 202 8.01 -9.09 7.77
C VAL A 202 7.90 -7.74 8.46
N GLN A 203 9.03 -7.06 8.66
CA GLN A 203 9.02 -5.66 9.10
C GLN A 203 8.94 -4.77 7.87
N ASP A 204 8.03 -3.81 7.92
CA ASP A 204 7.69 -2.91 6.81
C ASP A 204 6.87 -1.73 7.40
N ASP A 205 6.47 -0.76 6.60
CA ASP A 205 5.82 0.50 6.96
C ASP A 205 4.53 0.36 7.77
N HIS A 206 3.92 -0.82 7.78
CA HIS A 206 2.75 -1.09 8.61
C HIS A 206 3.10 -1.19 10.10
N ILE A 207 4.36 -1.51 10.47
CA ILE A 207 4.75 -1.81 11.85
C ILE A 207 4.45 -0.64 12.82
N PRO A 208 4.80 0.62 12.52
CA PRO A 208 4.47 1.75 13.39
C PRO A 208 2.95 1.93 13.61
N PHE A 209 2.13 1.65 12.61
CA PHE A 209 0.66 1.73 12.70
C PHE A 209 0.08 0.54 13.46
N LEU A 210 0.57 -0.67 13.18
CA LEU A 210 0.16 -1.90 13.86
C LEU A 210 0.39 -1.81 15.37
N HIS A 211 1.54 -1.28 15.81
CA HIS A 211 1.84 -1.08 17.24
C HIS A 211 0.90 -0.10 17.94
N ARG A 212 0.18 0.73 17.18
CA ARG A 212 -0.82 1.69 17.67
C ARG A 212 -2.26 1.18 17.51
N GLY A 213 -2.42 -0.11 17.19
CA GLY A 213 -3.72 -0.78 17.14
C GLY A 213 -4.45 -0.69 15.80
N VAL A 214 -3.80 -0.18 14.75
CA VAL A 214 -4.41 -0.10 13.42
C VAL A 214 -4.53 -1.50 12.80
N PRO A 215 -5.70 -1.90 12.27
CA PRO A 215 -5.85 -3.16 11.54
C PRO A 215 -5.07 -3.13 10.22
N VAL A 216 -4.26 -4.15 9.95
CA VAL A 216 -3.36 -4.19 8.77
C VAL A 216 -3.73 -5.32 7.82
N VAL A 217 -3.72 -5.04 6.51
CA VAL A 217 -3.67 -6.00 5.42
C VAL A 217 -2.34 -5.79 4.71
N HIS A 218 -1.40 -6.74 4.86
CA HIS A 218 -0.07 -6.65 4.24
C HIS A 218 -0.05 -7.45 2.94
N LEU A 219 -0.15 -6.75 1.82
CA LEU A 219 -0.08 -7.30 0.47
C LEU A 219 1.36 -7.22 -0.02
N ILE A 220 2.19 -8.08 0.57
CA ILE A 220 3.59 -8.29 0.18
C ILE A 220 3.77 -9.68 -0.42
N SER A 221 4.60 -9.79 -1.48
CA SER A 221 4.91 -11.10 -2.03
C SER A 221 5.66 -11.95 -1.00
N THR A 222 5.18 -13.15 -0.69
CA THR A 222 5.86 -14.15 0.15
C THR A 222 5.86 -15.51 -0.54
N PRO A 223 7.02 -16.02 -1.00
CA PRO A 223 8.38 -15.46 -0.85
C PRO A 223 8.59 -14.14 -1.60
N PHE A 224 9.64 -13.41 -1.20
CA PHE A 224 10.05 -12.18 -1.89
C PHE A 224 10.44 -12.49 -3.34
N PRO A 225 10.28 -11.53 -4.27
CA PRO A 225 10.71 -11.69 -5.66
C PRO A 225 12.16 -12.14 -5.75
N SER A 226 12.47 -13.03 -6.69
CA SER A 226 13.86 -13.51 -6.89
C SER A 226 14.88 -12.41 -7.28
N VAL A 227 14.41 -11.20 -7.58
CA VAL A 227 15.21 -10.01 -7.89
C VAL A 227 15.37 -9.05 -6.70
N TRP A 228 14.67 -9.28 -5.59
CA TRP A 228 14.63 -8.40 -4.42
C TRP A 228 16.04 -8.04 -3.92
N HIS A 229 16.27 -6.75 -3.67
CA HIS A 229 17.57 -6.18 -3.30
C HIS A 229 18.74 -6.57 -4.22
N THR A 230 18.46 -6.73 -5.51
CA THR A 230 19.48 -6.84 -6.56
C THR A 230 19.24 -5.77 -7.62
N THR A 231 20.30 -5.38 -8.34
CA THR A 231 20.17 -4.42 -9.46
C THR A 231 19.36 -4.97 -10.64
N ARG A 232 18.87 -6.22 -10.58
CA ARG A 232 17.92 -6.80 -11.53
C ARG A 232 16.47 -6.51 -11.17
N ASP A 233 16.19 -5.87 -10.03
CA ASP A 233 14.86 -5.35 -9.77
C ASP A 233 14.62 -4.09 -10.63
N ASP A 234 14.42 -4.34 -11.92
CA ASP A 234 14.28 -3.38 -13.00
C ASP A 234 13.04 -3.68 -13.86
N LEU A 235 12.74 -2.77 -14.78
CA LEU A 235 11.59 -2.90 -15.68
C LEU A 235 11.59 -4.18 -16.53
N GLN A 236 12.76 -4.75 -16.85
CA GLN A 236 12.88 -5.90 -17.74
C GLN A 236 12.48 -7.22 -17.05
N HIS A 237 12.51 -7.25 -15.73
CA HIS A 237 12.15 -8.43 -14.93
C HIS A 237 10.70 -8.41 -14.43
N LEU A 238 9.98 -7.32 -14.66
CA LEU A 238 8.54 -7.26 -14.40
C LEU A 238 7.76 -8.17 -15.36
N ASP A 239 6.73 -8.82 -14.84
CA ASP A 239 5.73 -9.55 -15.61
C ASP A 239 4.46 -8.69 -15.72
N VAL A 240 4.24 -8.10 -16.89
CA VAL A 240 3.12 -7.18 -17.14
C VAL A 240 1.76 -7.84 -16.90
N ASN A 241 1.65 -9.16 -17.13
CA ASN A 241 0.41 -9.89 -16.89
C ASN A 241 0.12 -10.03 -15.39
N THR A 242 1.12 -10.32 -14.56
CA THR A 242 1.00 -10.29 -13.10
C THR A 242 0.56 -8.91 -12.61
N VAL A 243 1.21 -7.85 -13.09
CA VAL A 243 0.89 -6.47 -12.69
C VAL A 243 -0.55 -6.11 -13.07
N ASP A 244 -0.98 -6.44 -14.29
CA ASP A 244 -2.34 -6.16 -14.76
C ASP A 244 -3.39 -7.00 -14.01
N ASP A 245 -3.14 -8.30 -13.80
CA ASP A 245 -4.03 -9.19 -13.07
C ASP A 245 -4.22 -8.71 -11.62
N PHE A 246 -3.13 -8.40 -10.91
CA PHE A 246 -3.20 -7.83 -9.56
C PHE A 246 -3.94 -6.50 -9.56
N SER A 247 -3.66 -5.61 -10.52
CA SER A 247 -4.32 -4.31 -10.62
C SER A 247 -5.84 -4.45 -10.81
N ARG A 248 -6.30 -5.42 -11.62
CA ARG A 248 -7.73 -5.69 -11.82
C ARG A 248 -8.38 -6.18 -10.53
N ILE A 249 -7.77 -7.15 -9.85
CA ILE A 249 -8.27 -7.68 -8.58
C ILE A 249 -8.35 -6.57 -7.53
N PHE A 250 -7.27 -5.81 -7.38
CA PHE A 250 -7.16 -4.75 -6.39
C PHE A 250 -8.17 -3.62 -6.65
N ARG A 251 -8.39 -3.24 -7.91
CA ARG A 251 -9.40 -2.22 -8.27
C ARG A 251 -10.83 -2.67 -7.95
N VAL A 252 -11.17 -3.94 -8.20
CA VAL A 252 -12.50 -4.48 -7.82
C VAL A 252 -12.65 -4.52 -6.30
N TYR A 253 -11.59 -4.86 -5.58
CA TYR A 253 -11.59 -4.84 -4.12
C TYR A 253 -11.74 -3.42 -3.54
N LEU A 254 -11.02 -2.43 -4.06
CA LEU A 254 -11.23 -1.03 -3.65
C LEU A 254 -12.63 -0.54 -4.01
N ALA A 255 -13.18 -0.98 -5.15
CA ALA A 255 -14.55 -0.65 -5.52
C ALA A 255 -15.55 -1.21 -4.49
N SER A 256 -15.43 -2.48 -4.08
CA SER A 256 -16.36 -3.07 -3.09
C SER A 256 -16.35 -2.31 -1.76
N LEU A 257 -15.17 -1.87 -1.30
CA LEU A 257 -15.06 -1.02 -0.12
C LEU A 257 -15.66 0.39 -0.30
N LEU A 258 -15.63 0.93 -1.52
CA LEU A 258 -16.17 2.26 -1.82
C LEU A 258 -17.70 2.27 -1.85
N ILE A 259 -18.33 1.22 -2.37
CA ILE A 259 -19.79 1.14 -2.55
C ILE A 259 -20.49 0.23 -1.54
N GLY A 260 -19.76 -0.37 -0.60
CA GLY A 260 -20.31 -1.11 0.53
C GLY A 260 -21.02 -2.41 0.14
N ILE A 261 -20.49 -3.14 -0.85
CA ILE A 261 -21.00 -4.44 -1.31
C ILE A 261 -20.10 -5.61 -0.90
#